data_AF-A0A2E4JSQ6-F1
#
_entry.id   AF-A0A2E4JSQ6-F1
#
_cell.length_a   1.000
_cell.length_b   1.000
_cell.length_c   1.000
_cell.angle_alpha   90.00
_cell.angle_beta   90.00
_cell.angle_gamma   90.00
#
_symmetry.space_group_name_H-M   'P 1'
#
loop_
_entity.id
_entity.type
_entity.pdbx_description
1 polymer ?
#
loop_
_entity_poly.entity_id
_entity_poly.type
_entity_poly.pdbx_seq_one_letter_code
_entity_poly.pdbx_strand_id
1 'polypeptide(L)'
;MSKIPKEKTKMEDLVKLLKQFPDTATVRRLRRELSAQGKAAELIIRKKAKKESQKIKSLEQSQLNRSSKMKRYYRYLKSIQKNYFPDTPLKQLRTMYKRKKQGLDVDVSDIVFTDPSPT
;
A
#
# COMPACT_ATOMS: atom_id res chain seq x y z
N MET A 1 15.45 2.55 -17.46
CA MET A 1 16.83 2.04 -17.31
C MET A 1 17.19 1.98 -15.83
N SER A 2 17.41 0.79 -15.27
CA SER A 2 17.76 0.63 -13.85
C SER A 2 19.16 1.20 -13.59
N LYS A 3 19.26 2.25 -12.76
CA LYS A 3 20.56 2.80 -12.33
C LYS A 3 21.32 1.68 -11.60
N ILE A 4 22.45 1.26 -12.16
CA ILE A 4 23.34 0.31 -11.50
C ILE A 4 23.83 0.97 -10.20
N PRO A 5 23.82 0.27 -9.04
CA PRO A 5 24.24 0.88 -7.78
C PRO A 5 25.70 1.31 -7.86
N LYS A 6 26.02 2.55 -7.45
CA LYS A 6 27.41 3.07 -7.43
C LYS A 6 28.37 2.17 -6.65
N GLU A 7 27.88 1.44 -5.64
CA GLU A 7 28.68 0.46 -4.88
C GLU A 7 29.00 -0.79 -5.69
N LYS A 8 28.05 -1.26 -6.51
CA LYS A 8 28.27 -2.41 -7.40
C LYS A 8 29.31 -2.08 -8.47
N THR A 9 29.20 -0.91 -9.09
CA THR A 9 30.19 -0.47 -10.10
C THR A 9 31.58 -0.37 -9.49
N LYS A 10 31.71 0.20 -8.28
CA LYS A 10 32.98 0.26 -7.55
C LYS A 10 33.58 -1.12 -7.27
N MET A 11 32.78 -2.09 -6.85
CA MET A 11 33.27 -3.45 -6.57
C MET A 11 33.70 -4.18 -7.85
N GLU A 12 32.96 -4.01 -8.95
CA GLU A 12 33.34 -4.56 -10.27
C GLU A 12 34.63 -3.93 -10.79
N ASP A 13 34.82 -2.63 -10.60
CA ASP A 13 36.02 -1.91 -11.00
C ASP A 13 37.24 -2.34 -10.17
N LEU A 14 37.08 -2.55 -8.85
CA LEU A 14 38.13 -3.12 -7.99
C LEU A 14 38.51 -4.55 -8.43
N VAL A 15 37.54 -5.38 -8.81
CA VAL A 15 37.82 -6.72 -9.33
C VAL A 15 38.57 -6.66 -10.66
N LYS A 16 38.24 -5.71 -11.55
CA LYS A 16 38.98 -5.49 -12.81
C LYS A 16 40.41 -5.03 -12.53
N LEU A 17 40.61 -4.13 -11.57
CA LEU A 17 41.93 -3.65 -11.17
C LEU A 17 42.79 -4.79 -10.60
N LEU A 18 42.20 -5.66 -9.78
CA LEU A 18 42.87 -6.86 -9.27
C LEU A 18 43.28 -7.85 -10.35
N LYS A 19 42.70 -7.80 -11.57
CA LYS A 19 43.14 -8.65 -12.70
C LYS A 19 44.50 -8.25 -13.26
N GLN A 20 44.95 -7.02 -12.99
CA GLN A 20 46.26 -6.53 -13.43
C GLN A 20 47.41 -7.05 -12.55
N PHE A 21 47.09 -7.56 -11.35
CA PHE A 21 48.07 -8.14 -10.44
C PHE A 21 48.34 -9.62 -10.76
N PRO A 22 49.56 -10.12 -10.46
CA PRO A 22 49.91 -11.53 -10.65
C PRO A 22 48.97 -12.46 -9.88
N ASP A 23 48.74 -13.67 -10.41
CA ASP A 23 47.74 -14.61 -9.90
C ASP A 23 48.19 -15.38 -8.64
N THR A 24 48.47 -14.63 -7.58
CA THR A 24 48.82 -15.17 -6.27
C THR A 24 47.57 -15.64 -5.52
N ALA A 25 47.75 -16.51 -4.51
CA ALA A 25 46.65 -16.99 -3.69
C ALA A 25 45.91 -15.84 -2.98
N THR A 26 46.62 -14.80 -2.58
CA THR A 26 46.06 -13.60 -1.94
C THR A 26 45.16 -12.81 -2.90
N VAL A 27 45.61 -12.58 -4.13
CA VAL A 27 44.83 -11.88 -5.15
C VAL A 27 43.57 -12.67 -5.52
N ARG A 28 43.67 -14.01 -5.65
CA ARG A 28 42.50 -14.88 -5.90
C ARG A 28 41.48 -14.82 -4.76
N ARG A 29 41.94 -14.83 -3.51
CA ARG A 29 41.08 -14.69 -2.33
C ARG A 29 40.36 -13.34 -2.34
N LEU A 30 41.10 -12.25 -2.55
CA LEU A 30 40.54 -10.89 -2.58
C LEU A 30 39.48 -10.72 -3.68
N ARG A 31 39.73 -11.25 -4.89
CA ARG A 31 38.77 -11.25 -6.00
C ARG A 31 37.47 -11.98 -5.64
N ARG A 32 37.56 -13.12 -4.94
CA ARG A 32 36.39 -13.90 -4.48
C ARG A 32 35.58 -13.14 -3.43
N GLU A 33 36.26 -12.55 -2.45
CA GLU A 33 35.63 -11.78 -1.38
C GLU A 33 34.89 -10.56 -1.93
N LEU A 34 35.51 -9.78 -2.82
CA LEU A 34 34.87 -8.62 -3.46
C LEU A 34 33.67 -9.02 -4.32
N SER A 35 33.77 -10.14 -5.06
CA SER A 35 32.65 -10.66 -5.85
C SER A 35 31.47 -11.08 -4.96
N ALA A 36 31.75 -11.73 -3.81
CA ALA A 36 30.73 -12.12 -2.86
C ALA A 36 30.04 -10.90 -2.22
N GLN A 37 30.82 -9.88 -1.84
CA GLN A 37 30.28 -8.61 -1.31
C GLN A 37 29.40 -7.89 -2.33
N GLY A 38 29.82 -7.83 -3.60
CA GLY A 38 29.01 -7.26 -4.68
C GLY A 38 27.67 -7.96 -4.84
N LYS A 39 27.65 -9.30 -4.84
CA LYS A 39 26.42 -10.10 -4.89
C LYS A 39 25.52 -9.88 -3.67
N ALA A 40 26.10 -9.77 -2.47
CA ALA A 40 25.35 -9.49 -1.25
C ALA A 40 24.68 -8.12 -1.30
N ALA A 41 25.40 -7.09 -1.76
CA ALA A 41 24.87 -5.74 -1.93
C ALA A 41 23.68 -5.71 -2.92
N GLU A 42 23.78 -6.43 -4.05
CA GLU A 42 22.67 -6.57 -4.99
C GLU A 42 21.42 -7.21 -4.36
N LEU A 43 21.61 -8.27 -3.58
CA LEU A 43 20.49 -8.95 -2.92
C LEU A 43 19.79 -8.03 -1.92
N ILE A 44 20.55 -7.23 -1.17
CA ILE A 44 19.99 -6.24 -0.23
C ILE A 44 19.15 -5.21 -0.98
N ILE A 45 19.65 -4.68 -2.10
CA ILE A 45 18.95 -3.67 -2.90
C ILE A 45 17.68 -4.26 -3.53
N ARG A 46 17.76 -5.46 -4.10
CA ARG A 46 16.58 -6.16 -4.65
C ARG A 46 15.52 -6.41 -3.57
N LYS A 47 15.93 -6.80 -2.36
CA LYS A 47 15.02 -6.97 -1.23
C LYS A 47 14.36 -5.65 -0.81
N LYS A 48 15.12 -4.54 -0.76
CA LYS A 48 14.56 -3.20 -0.47
C LYS A 48 13.55 -2.76 -1.53
N ALA A 49 13.89 -2.87 -2.80
CA ALA A 49 12.99 -2.53 -3.91
C ALA A 49 11.71 -3.39 -3.91
N LYS A 50 11.83 -4.69 -3.63
CA LYS A 50 10.67 -5.59 -3.48
C LYS A 50 9.78 -5.17 -2.30
N LYS A 51 10.37 -4.77 -1.16
CA LYS A 51 9.63 -4.30 0.01
C LYS A 51 8.89 -2.98 -0.28
N GLU A 52 9.51 -2.06 -0.99
CA GLU A 52 8.89 -0.79 -1.39
C GLU A 52 7.72 -0.99 -2.37
N SER A 53 7.91 -1.81 -3.41
CA SER A 53 6.83 -2.13 -4.34
C SER A 53 5.64 -2.83 -3.66
N GLN A 54 5.89 -3.72 -2.69
CA GLN A 54 4.82 -4.32 -1.87
C GLN A 54 4.08 -3.28 -1.02
N LYS A 55 4.80 -2.29 -0.45
CA LYS A 55 4.20 -1.19 0.29
C LYS A 55 3.27 -0.35 -0.60
N ILE A 56 3.70 -0.03 -1.82
CA ILE A 56 2.86 0.74 -2.78
C ILE A 56 1.57 -0.02 -3.09
N LYS A 57 1.67 -1.31 -3.45
CA LYS A 57 0.48 -2.14 -3.72
C LYS A 57 -0.49 -2.21 -2.53
N SER A 58 0.04 -2.30 -1.31
CA SER A 58 -0.79 -2.31 -0.10
C SER A 58 -1.56 -1.00 0.11
N LEU A 59 -0.93 0.15 -0.23
CA LEU A 59 -1.56 1.46 -0.14
C LEU A 59 -2.66 1.60 -1.18
N GLU A 60 -2.41 1.20 -2.43
CA GLU A 60 -3.41 1.19 -3.49
C GLU A 60 -4.63 0.33 -3.11
N GLN A 61 -4.39 -0.87 -2.59
CA GLN A 61 -5.48 -1.75 -2.14
C GLN A 61 -6.28 -1.12 -0.99
N SER A 62 -5.61 -0.48 -0.03
CA SER A 62 -6.26 0.25 1.06
C SER A 62 -7.14 1.40 0.55
N GLN A 63 -6.66 2.17 -0.43
CA GLN A 63 -7.41 3.24 -1.08
C GLN A 63 -8.64 2.69 -1.84
N LEU A 64 -8.48 1.61 -2.59
CA LEU A 64 -9.59 0.92 -3.27
C LEU A 64 -10.65 0.45 -2.27
N ASN A 65 -10.24 -0.18 -1.17
CA ASN A 65 -11.14 -0.62 -0.11
C ASN A 65 -11.88 0.56 0.53
N ARG A 66 -11.19 1.67 0.81
CA ARG A 66 -11.81 2.90 1.32
C ARG A 66 -12.87 3.43 0.34
N SER A 67 -12.58 3.45 -0.95
CA SER A 67 -13.52 3.88 -1.99
C SER A 67 -14.79 3.00 -2.02
N SER A 68 -14.63 1.68 -1.91
CA SER A 68 -15.74 0.72 -1.88
C SER A 68 -16.62 0.91 -0.64
N LYS A 69 -16.01 1.10 0.53
CA LYS A 69 -16.74 1.38 1.78
C LYS A 69 -17.56 2.66 1.69
N MET A 70 -17.00 3.73 1.11
CA MET A 70 -17.72 4.98 0.88
C MET A 70 -18.88 4.82 -0.10
N LYS A 71 -18.70 4.06 -1.19
CA LYS A 71 -19.78 3.73 -2.13
C LYS A 71 -20.90 2.95 -1.44
N ARG A 72 -20.57 1.94 -0.63
CA ARG A 72 -21.57 1.17 0.15
C ARG A 72 -22.35 2.06 1.11
N TYR A 73 -21.65 2.91 1.86
CA TYR A 73 -22.27 3.87 2.77
C TYR A 73 -23.20 4.85 2.04
N TYR A 74 -22.77 5.37 0.89
CA TYR A 74 -23.60 6.24 0.06
C TYR A 74 -24.86 5.53 -0.44
N ARG A 75 -24.72 4.31 -0.98
CA ARG A 75 -25.85 3.51 -1.47
C ARG A 75 -26.86 3.20 -0.36
N TYR A 76 -26.38 2.81 0.81
CA TYR A 76 -27.22 2.57 1.99
C TYR A 76 -28.06 3.79 2.35
N LEU A 77 -27.43 4.96 2.51
CA LEU A 77 -28.17 6.18 2.82
C LEU A 77 -29.10 6.63 1.68
N LYS A 78 -28.72 6.37 0.43
CA LYS A 78 -29.57 6.63 -0.74
C LYS A 78 -30.82 5.75 -0.76
N SER A 79 -30.70 4.49 -0.33
CA SER A 79 -31.84 3.59 -0.19
C SER A 79 -32.82 4.13 0.85
N ILE A 80 -32.31 4.51 2.03
CA ILE A 80 -33.12 5.13 3.08
C ILE A 80 -33.80 6.41 2.58
N GLN A 81 -33.05 7.28 1.90
CA GLN A 81 -33.59 8.50 1.30
C GLN A 81 -34.74 8.17 0.35
N LYS A 82 -34.53 7.22 -0.57
CA LYS A 82 -35.53 6.88 -1.59
C LYS A 82 -36.81 6.29 -0.99
N ASN A 83 -36.68 5.42 0.01
CA ASN A 83 -37.80 4.61 0.50
C ASN A 83 -38.58 5.28 1.63
N TYR A 84 -37.92 6.11 2.45
CA TYR A 84 -38.53 6.68 3.65
C TYR A 84 -38.55 8.21 3.67
N PHE A 85 -37.54 8.86 3.09
CA PHE A 85 -37.35 10.31 3.22
C PHE A 85 -36.94 10.98 1.89
N PRO A 86 -37.79 10.94 0.85
CA PRO A 86 -37.43 11.40 -0.49
C PRO A 86 -37.03 12.88 -0.54
N ASP A 87 -37.70 13.70 0.27
CA ASP A 87 -37.47 15.15 0.33
C ASP A 87 -36.30 15.54 1.24
N THR A 88 -35.81 14.62 2.07
CA THR A 88 -34.74 14.92 3.01
C THR A 88 -33.38 14.88 2.30
N PRO A 89 -32.56 15.94 2.37
CA PRO A 89 -31.24 15.94 1.75
C PRO A 89 -30.31 14.91 2.41
N LEU A 90 -29.53 14.21 1.60
CA LEU A 90 -28.60 13.16 2.05
C LEU A 90 -27.62 13.62 3.14
N LYS A 91 -27.29 14.92 3.19
CA LYS A 91 -26.45 15.51 4.25
C LYS A 91 -27.10 15.41 5.63
N GLN A 92 -28.41 15.66 5.73
CA GLN A 92 -29.14 15.54 7.00
C GLN A 92 -29.24 14.07 7.43
N LEU A 93 -29.58 13.16 6.51
CA LEU A 93 -29.56 11.71 6.74
C LEU A 93 -28.20 11.21 7.25
N ARG A 94 -27.08 11.72 6.70
CA ARG A 94 -25.73 11.41 7.20
C ARG A 94 -25.54 11.83 8.66
N THR A 95 -26.00 13.04 9.02
CA THR A 95 -25.90 13.56 10.39
C THR A 95 -26.74 12.73 11.35
N MET A 96 -27.96 12.39 10.98
CA MET A 96 -28.87 11.55 11.77
C MET A 96 -28.28 10.16 11.99
N TYR A 97 -27.81 9.50 10.92
CA TYR A 97 -27.16 8.19 11.04
C TYR A 97 -25.90 8.23 11.92
N LYS A 98 -25.11 9.32 11.83
CA LYS A 98 -23.94 9.50 12.69
C LYS A 98 -24.33 9.63 14.16
N ARG A 99 -25.37 10.42 14.47
CA ARG A 99 -25.91 10.60 15.84
C ARG A 99 -26.42 9.27 16.40
N LYS A 100 -27.24 8.55 15.62
CA LYS A 100 -27.71 7.21 16.00
C LYS A 100 -26.55 6.26 16.32
N LYS A 101 -25.52 6.22 15.47
CA LYS A 101 -24.34 5.37 15.70
C LYS A 101 -23.56 5.73 16.98
N GLN A 102 -23.68 6.97 17.44
CA GLN A 102 -23.08 7.46 18.69
C GLN A 102 -23.99 7.21 19.90
N GLY A 103 -25.15 6.56 19.73
CA GLY A 103 -26.13 6.33 20.79
C GLY A 103 -26.90 7.60 21.20
N LEU A 104 -26.82 8.66 20.40
CA LEU A 104 -27.60 9.87 20.60
C LEU A 104 -29.01 9.64 20.06
N ASP A 105 -29.99 10.22 20.74
CA ASP A 105 -31.38 10.15 20.31
C ASP A 105 -31.59 10.88 18.97
N VAL A 106 -32.41 10.25 18.13
CA VAL A 106 -32.72 10.69 16.77
C VAL A 106 -34.20 10.46 16.52
N ASP A 107 -34.86 11.45 15.95
CA ASP A 107 -36.30 11.49 15.65
C ASP A 107 -36.77 10.50 14.56
N VAL A 108 -35.95 9.51 14.21
CA VAL A 108 -36.22 8.51 13.16
C VAL A 108 -36.20 7.13 13.78
N SER A 109 -37.28 6.38 13.56
CA SER A 109 -37.44 5.00 14.03
C SER A 109 -36.25 4.12 13.66
N ASP A 110 -35.85 3.27 14.60
CA ASP A 110 -34.69 2.40 14.43
C ASP A 110 -34.82 1.43 13.24
N ILE A 111 -36.07 1.07 12.92
CA ILE A 111 -36.46 0.15 11.85
C ILE A 111 -35.94 0.62 10.49
N VAL A 112 -35.97 1.93 10.25
CA VAL A 112 -35.55 2.55 8.97
C VAL A 112 -34.06 2.32 8.68
N PHE A 113 -33.25 2.17 9.73
CA PHE A 113 -31.82 1.94 9.59
C PHE A 113 -31.45 0.45 9.58
N THR A 114 -32.28 -0.41 10.18
CA THR A 114 -32.07 -1.86 10.13
C THR A 114 -32.54 -2.45 8.81
N ASP A 115 -33.61 -1.90 8.23
CA ASP A 115 -34.13 -2.29 6.92
C ASP A 115 -34.25 -1.08 5.99
N PRO A 116 -33.18 -0.72 5.26
CA PRO A 116 -33.18 0.44 4.38
C PRO A 116 -33.93 0.21 3.05
N SER A 117 -34.37 -1.02 2.76
CA SER A 117 -35.05 -1.40 1.53
C SER A 117 -36.07 -2.49 1.81
N PRO A 118 -37.18 -2.15 2.49
CA PRO A 118 -38.26 -3.09 2.73
C PRO A 118 -38.78 -3.58 1.39
N THR A 119 -38.90 -4.89 1.24
CA THR A 119 -39.54 -5.56 0.10
C THR A 119 -41.05 -5.51 0.22
#